data_AF-M3I3E3-F1
#
_entry.id   AF-M3I3E3-F1
#
_cell.length_a   1.000
_cell.length_b   1.000
_cell.length_c   1.000
_cell.angle_alpha   90.00
_cell.angle_beta   90.00
_cell.angle_gamma   90.00
#
_symmetry.space_group_name_H-M   'P 1'
#
loop_
_entity.id
_entity.type
_entity.pdbx_description
1 polymer ?
#
loop_
_entity_poly.entity_id
_entity_poly.type
_entity_poly.pdbx_seq_one_letter_code
_entity_poly.pdbx_strand_id
1 'polypeptide(L)'
;MTPKLKPDRTEIGPQNNQMTIVIWVSNFNHQNHGFWQPIYLGKWEIIRNTQVSHLMMDIASFASVALIGFYHLVLFLFRTRSKEYLFFGLFCISMGIRQLSVEDHAFIIFFPDIDFDFYIRFIYFTVLSIGIFMCMFIKSLFPEEVSLFLLTRQLEFLVVRVLH
;
A
#
# COMPACT_ATOMS: atom_id res chain seq x y z
N MET A 1 11.99 -19.06 -12.65
CA MET A 1 10.62 -19.03 -12.12
C MET A 1 10.28 -17.56 -11.91
N THR A 2 9.32 -17.00 -12.64
CA THR A 2 8.87 -15.62 -12.41
C THR A 2 7.90 -15.61 -11.23
N PRO A 3 8.16 -14.86 -10.15
CA PRO A 3 7.20 -14.72 -9.07
C PRO A 3 5.91 -14.12 -9.64
N LYS A 4 4.79 -14.77 -9.39
CA LYS A 4 3.45 -14.28 -9.74
C LYS A 4 2.59 -14.39 -8.51
N LEU A 5 1.86 -13.32 -8.19
CA LEU A 5 0.71 -13.39 -7.29
C LEU A 5 -0.35 -14.26 -7.97
N LYS A 6 -0.35 -15.55 -7.65
CA LYS A 6 -1.27 -16.58 -8.16
C LYS A 6 -2.25 -16.97 -7.04
N PRO A 7 -3.44 -17.49 -7.40
CA PRO A 7 -4.70 -17.01 -6.83
C PRO A 7 -4.80 -17.23 -5.32
N ASP A 8 -5.33 -16.20 -4.67
CA ASP A 8 -5.57 -16.07 -3.23
C ASP A 8 -6.50 -17.16 -2.64
N ARG A 9 -7.34 -17.78 -3.49
CA ARG A 9 -8.40 -18.70 -3.05
C ARG A 9 -8.68 -19.80 -4.05
N THR A 10 -8.91 -20.99 -3.52
CA THR A 10 -9.31 -22.18 -4.28
C THR A 10 -10.41 -22.89 -3.51
N GLU A 11 -11.51 -23.23 -4.20
CA GLU A 11 -12.50 -24.15 -3.65
C GLU A 11 -11.96 -25.56 -3.82
N ILE A 12 -11.89 -26.28 -2.71
CA ILE A 12 -11.46 -27.67 -2.73
C ILE A 12 -12.71 -28.50 -2.99
N GLY A 13 -12.77 -29.16 -4.15
CA GLY A 13 -13.87 -30.05 -4.51
C GLY A 13 -14.03 -31.23 -3.54
N PRO A 14 -15.05 -32.10 -3.72
CA PRO A 14 -15.30 -33.21 -2.82
C PRO A 14 -14.06 -34.10 -2.70
N GLN A 15 -13.47 -34.15 -1.51
CA GLN A 15 -12.29 -34.95 -1.21
C GLN A 15 -12.58 -36.05 -0.20
N ASN A 16 -11.78 -37.13 -0.27
CA ASN A 16 -11.72 -38.18 0.74
C ASN A 16 -11.28 -37.62 2.10
N ASN A 17 -11.49 -38.41 3.16
CA ASN A 17 -11.30 -38.07 4.58
C ASN A 17 -9.95 -37.43 4.98
N GLN A 18 -8.94 -37.41 4.11
CA GLN A 18 -7.63 -36.82 4.36
C GLN A 18 -7.17 -35.99 3.17
N MET A 19 -6.64 -34.81 3.47
CA MET A 19 -6.10 -33.87 2.50
C MET A 19 -4.70 -33.44 2.93
N THR A 20 -3.76 -33.45 1.99
CA THR A 20 -2.38 -32.98 2.21
C THR A 20 -2.16 -31.71 1.42
N ILE A 21 -1.84 -30.61 2.12
CA ILE A 21 -1.47 -29.33 1.52
C ILE A 21 0.05 -29.24 1.52
N VAL A 22 0.67 -29.23 0.34
CA VAL A 22 2.12 -29.07 0.18
C VAL A 22 2.40 -27.69 -0.37
N ILE A 23 3.23 -26.92 0.31
CA ILE A 23 3.58 -25.56 -0.09
C ILE A 23 5.06 -25.45 -0.31
N TRP A 24 5.43 -25.03 -1.52
CA TRP A 24 6.81 -24.80 -1.92
C TRP A 24 7.12 -23.31 -1.80
N VAL A 25 7.90 -22.93 -0.79
CA VAL A 25 8.34 -21.54 -0.59
C VAL A 25 9.82 -21.43 -1.00
N SER A 26 10.13 -20.47 -1.86
CA SER A 26 11.51 -20.14 -2.23
C SER A 26 11.77 -18.65 -2.02
N ASN A 27 12.67 -18.29 -1.11
CA ASN A 27 13.04 -16.89 -0.84
C ASN A 27 14.17 -16.37 -1.76
N PHE A 28 14.33 -16.98 -2.94
CA PHE A 28 15.54 -16.79 -3.76
C PHE A 28 15.66 -15.39 -4.36
N ASN A 29 14.53 -14.75 -4.71
CA ASN A 29 14.53 -13.44 -5.34
C ASN A 29 14.57 -12.28 -4.33
N HIS A 30 13.89 -12.40 -3.18
CA HIS A 30 13.84 -11.33 -2.17
C HIS A 30 13.86 -11.94 -0.76
N GLN A 31 14.80 -11.47 0.08
CA GLN A 31 15.11 -12.06 1.41
C GLN A 31 13.92 -12.11 2.39
N ASN A 32 12.89 -11.27 2.20
CA ASN A 32 11.76 -11.18 3.11
C ASN A 32 10.46 -11.84 2.60
N HIS A 33 10.43 -12.45 1.41
CA HIS A 33 9.15 -12.91 0.84
C HIS A 33 8.83 -14.35 1.22
N GLY A 34 7.75 -14.53 1.99
CA GLY A 34 7.10 -15.80 2.34
C GLY A 34 5.60 -15.58 2.50
N PHE A 35 4.90 -16.41 3.28
CA PHE A 35 3.53 -16.11 3.69
C PHE A 35 3.51 -14.89 4.63
N TRP A 36 2.98 -13.77 4.15
CA TRP A 36 2.75 -12.57 4.97
C TRP A 36 1.37 -12.60 5.65
N GLN A 37 0.47 -13.44 5.15
CA GLN A 37 -0.85 -13.68 5.72
C GLN A 37 -1.01 -15.16 6.09
N PRO A 38 -1.76 -15.46 7.17
CA PRO A 38 -2.06 -16.83 7.54
C PRO A 38 -2.98 -17.50 6.49
N ILE A 39 -2.87 -18.83 6.40
CA ILE A 39 -3.74 -19.62 5.52
C ILE A 39 -5.05 -19.87 6.25
N TYR A 40 -6.17 -19.48 5.66
CA TYR A 40 -7.51 -19.70 6.20
C TYR A 40 -8.16 -20.94 5.55
N LEU A 41 -8.65 -21.85 6.39
CA LEU A 41 -9.42 -23.03 5.97
C LEU A 41 -10.81 -22.96 6.59
N GLY A 42 -11.85 -23.15 5.77
CA GLY A 42 -13.23 -22.95 6.18
C GLY A 42 -14.20 -23.09 5.03
N LYS A 43 -15.50 -22.88 5.31
CA LYS A 43 -16.54 -22.91 4.27
C LYS A 43 -16.30 -21.77 3.28
N TRP A 44 -16.44 -22.09 1.99
CA TRP A 44 -16.25 -21.14 0.89
C TRP A 44 -17.00 -19.82 1.10
N GLU A 45 -18.28 -19.90 1.47
CA GLU A 45 -19.13 -18.71 1.69
C GLU A 45 -18.60 -17.81 2.81
N ILE A 46 -18.06 -18.40 3.89
CA ILE A 46 -17.53 -17.65 5.02
C ILE A 46 -16.26 -16.92 4.58
N ILE A 47 -15.30 -17.64 4.00
CA ILE A 47 -14.03 -17.06 3.53
C ILE A 47 -14.30 -15.93 2.52
N ARG A 48 -15.17 -16.19 1.54
CA ARG A 48 -15.52 -15.22 0.51
C ARG A 48 -16.18 -13.97 1.10
N ASN A 49 -17.14 -14.11 2.01
CA ASN A 49 -17.86 -12.97 2.59
C ASN A 49 -16.96 -12.14 3.50
N THR A 50 -16.10 -12.78 4.31
CA THR A 50 -15.12 -12.09 5.14
C THR A 50 -14.20 -11.22 4.28
N GLN A 51 -13.65 -11.78 3.21
CA GLN A 51 -12.78 -11.03 2.30
C GLN A 51 -13.51 -9.87 1.60
N VAL A 52 -14.74 -10.08 1.11
CA VAL A 52 -15.53 -9.00 0.50
C VAL A 52 -15.78 -7.88 1.52
N SER A 53 -16.02 -8.22 2.78
CA SER A 53 -16.19 -7.24 3.85
C SER A 53 -14.91 -6.43 4.12
N HIS A 54 -13.75 -7.08 4.15
CA HIS A 54 -12.46 -6.39 4.31
C HIS A 54 -12.18 -5.46 3.13
N LEU A 55 -12.37 -5.94 1.89
CA LEU A 55 -12.23 -5.12 0.68
C LEU A 55 -13.16 -3.89 0.69
N MET A 56 -14.40 -4.04 1.15
CA MET A 56 -15.34 -2.93 1.29
C MET A 56 -14.83 -1.89 2.31
N MET A 57 -14.29 -2.34 3.43
CA MET A 57 -13.73 -1.48 4.47
C MET A 57 -12.48 -0.73 3.98
N ASP A 58 -11.63 -1.39 3.20
CA ASP A 58 -10.46 -0.80 2.56
C ASP A 58 -10.84 0.30 1.55
N ILE A 59 -11.81 0.01 0.67
CA ILE A 59 -12.29 0.97 -0.32
C ILE A 59 -12.94 2.18 0.37
N ALA A 60 -13.75 1.96 1.42
CA ALA A 60 -14.37 3.03 2.17
C ALA A 60 -13.33 3.92 2.87
N SER A 61 -12.33 3.29 3.50
CA SER A 61 -11.22 4.00 4.15
C SER A 61 -10.40 4.80 3.14
N PHE A 62 -10.05 4.20 2.00
CA PHE A 62 -9.39 4.88 0.89
C PHE A 62 -10.19 6.09 0.42
N ALA A 63 -11.48 5.92 0.14
CA ALA A 63 -12.33 6.99 -0.37
C ALA A 63 -12.42 8.16 0.63
N SER A 64 -12.54 7.88 1.92
CA SER A 64 -12.59 8.93 2.95
C SER A 64 -11.30 9.76 3.02
N VAL A 65 -10.13 9.10 3.05
CA VAL A 65 -8.83 9.79 3.09
C VAL A 65 -8.56 10.52 1.78
N ALA A 66 -8.91 9.91 0.64
CA ALA A 66 -8.76 10.53 -0.67
C ALA A 66 -9.61 11.79 -0.79
N LEU A 67 -10.86 11.77 -0.30
CA LEU A 67 -11.74 12.94 -0.30
C LEU A 67 -11.14 14.10 0.52
N ILE A 68 -10.58 13.81 1.69
CA ILE A 68 -9.86 14.81 2.50
C ILE A 68 -8.66 15.37 1.71
N GLY A 69 -7.89 14.50 1.05
CA GLY A 69 -6.76 14.92 0.21
C GLY A 69 -7.17 15.83 -0.93
N PHE A 70 -8.19 15.43 -1.71
CA PHE A 70 -8.73 16.23 -2.81
C PHE A 70 -9.29 17.57 -2.33
N TYR A 71 -9.99 17.60 -1.20
CA TYR A 71 -10.48 18.85 -0.62
C TYR A 71 -9.34 19.83 -0.36
N HIS A 72 -8.21 19.37 0.20
CA HIS A 72 -7.04 20.21 0.45
C HIS A 72 -6.35 20.66 -0.85
N LEU A 73 -6.26 19.79 -1.86
CA LEU A 73 -5.72 20.15 -3.17
C LEU A 73 -6.58 21.20 -3.89
N VAL A 74 -7.91 21.08 -3.83
CA VAL A 74 -8.84 22.07 -4.35
C VAL A 74 -8.67 23.40 -3.60
N LEU A 75 -8.57 23.36 -2.28
CA LEU A 75 -8.37 24.56 -1.47
C LEU A 75 -7.03 25.26 -1.78
N PHE A 76 -5.97 24.49 -2.03
CA PHE A 76 -4.69 25.00 -2.53
C PHE A 76 -4.82 25.71 -3.87
N LEU A 77 -5.49 25.10 -4.85
CA LEU A 77 -5.61 25.65 -6.20
C LEU A 77 -6.43 26.95 -6.26
N PHE A 78 -7.54 27.00 -5.52
CA PHE A 78 -8.55 28.05 -5.67
C PHE A 78 -8.53 29.15 -4.61
N ARG A 79 -8.06 28.88 -3.39
CA ARG A 79 -8.25 29.82 -2.27
C ARG A 79 -6.97 30.42 -1.73
N THR A 80 -6.02 29.58 -1.34
CA THR A 80 -4.91 30.03 -0.48
C THR A 80 -3.57 30.03 -1.21
N ARG A 81 -3.35 29.11 -2.15
CA ARG A 81 -2.03 28.83 -2.77
C ARG A 81 -0.91 28.60 -1.75
N SER A 82 -1.26 28.34 -0.48
CA SER A 82 -0.29 28.08 0.58
C SER A 82 0.18 26.63 0.52
N LYS A 83 1.49 26.42 0.61
CA LYS A 83 2.13 25.13 0.34
C LYS A 83 1.73 24.04 1.34
N GLU A 84 1.26 24.43 2.53
CA GLU A 84 0.77 23.53 3.58
C GLU A 84 -0.38 22.66 3.05
N TYR A 85 -1.34 23.28 2.37
CA TYR A 85 -2.50 22.58 1.81
C TYR A 85 -2.11 21.61 0.69
N LEU A 86 -1.12 21.97 -0.12
CA LEU A 86 -0.58 21.10 -1.16
C LEU A 86 0.06 19.84 -0.54
N PHE A 87 0.98 20.03 0.41
CA PHE A 87 1.71 18.90 1.01
C PHE A 87 0.80 18.01 1.85
N PHE A 88 -0.16 18.58 2.59
CA PHE A 88 -1.15 17.78 3.31
C PHE A 88 -2.05 16.99 2.37
N GLY A 89 -2.51 17.61 1.27
CA GLY A 89 -3.30 16.93 0.25
C GLY A 89 -2.56 15.73 -0.36
N LEU A 90 -1.29 15.93 -0.76
CA LEU A 90 -0.44 14.86 -1.31
C LEU A 90 -0.14 13.76 -0.29
N PHE A 91 0.05 14.12 0.99
CA PHE A 91 0.17 13.15 2.08
C PHE A 91 -1.07 12.27 2.20
N CYS A 92 -2.27 12.86 2.22
CA CYS A 92 -3.53 12.11 2.29
C CYS A 92 -3.71 11.17 1.09
N ILE A 93 -3.47 11.65 -0.13
CA ILE A 93 -3.58 10.81 -1.33
C ILE A 93 -2.60 9.64 -1.28
N SER A 94 -1.35 9.88 -0.86
CA SER A 94 -0.34 8.83 -0.74
C SER A 94 -0.71 7.81 0.35
N MET A 95 -1.27 8.27 1.48
CA MET A 95 -1.80 7.39 2.54
C MET A 95 -2.96 6.54 2.02
N GLY A 96 -3.89 7.10 1.24
CA GLY A 96 -4.96 6.34 0.61
C GLY A 96 -4.42 5.25 -0.31
N ILE A 97 -3.47 5.57 -1.19
CA ILE A 97 -2.85 4.60 -2.10
C ILE A 97 -2.14 3.47 -1.31
N ARG A 98 -1.46 3.80 -0.22
CA ARG A 98 -0.84 2.81 0.67
C ARG A 98 -1.90 1.85 1.23
N GLN A 99 -3.03 2.37 1.69
CA GLN A 99 -4.12 1.54 2.27
C GLN A 99 -4.55 0.44 1.29
N LEU A 100 -4.75 0.78 0.01
CA LEU A 100 -5.12 -0.17 -1.05
C LEU A 100 -4.06 -1.24 -1.35
N SER A 101 -2.79 -0.98 -1.02
CA SER A 101 -1.67 -1.87 -1.38
C SER A 101 -1.32 -2.87 -0.27
N VAL A 102 -1.54 -2.51 1.00
CA VAL A 102 -0.99 -3.26 2.15
C VAL A 102 -1.93 -4.31 2.71
N GLU A 103 -3.24 -4.06 2.79
CA GLU A 103 -4.14 -4.94 3.55
C GLU A 103 -4.62 -6.15 2.76
N ASP A 104 -5.40 -5.96 1.69
CA ASP A 104 -5.98 -7.07 0.91
C ASP A 104 -5.41 -7.23 -0.50
N HIS A 105 -4.30 -6.56 -0.80
CA HIS A 105 -3.79 -6.49 -2.18
C HIS A 105 -4.86 -6.00 -3.17
N ALA A 106 -5.81 -5.18 -2.71
CA ALA A 106 -6.89 -4.64 -3.51
C ALA A 106 -6.35 -3.97 -4.79
N PHE A 107 -5.16 -3.36 -4.70
CA PHE A 107 -4.44 -2.82 -5.85
C PHE A 107 -4.23 -3.82 -7.00
N ILE A 108 -3.93 -5.08 -6.69
CA ILE A 108 -3.72 -6.14 -7.69
C ILE A 108 -5.03 -6.58 -8.34
N ILE A 109 -6.19 -6.39 -7.68
CA ILE A 109 -7.51 -6.62 -8.29
C ILE A 109 -7.75 -5.59 -9.42
N PHE A 110 -7.33 -4.35 -9.22
CA PHE A 110 -7.46 -3.29 -10.23
C PHE A 110 -6.40 -3.37 -11.34
N PHE A 111 -5.21 -3.89 -11.02
CA PHE A 111 -4.09 -4.04 -11.97
C PHE A 111 -3.55 -5.48 -11.97
N PRO A 112 -4.28 -6.43 -12.58
CA PRO A 112 -3.94 -7.86 -12.52
C PRO A 112 -2.67 -8.23 -13.27
N ASP A 113 -2.29 -7.44 -14.28
CA ASP A 113 -1.13 -7.70 -15.14
C ASP A 113 0.13 -6.94 -14.70
N ILE A 114 0.13 -6.37 -13.48
CA ILE A 114 1.27 -5.62 -12.98
C ILE A 114 2.46 -6.55 -12.70
N ASP A 115 3.65 -6.11 -13.13
CA ASP A 115 4.88 -6.83 -12.82
C ASP A 115 5.15 -6.81 -11.30
N PHE A 116 5.58 -7.95 -10.76
CA PHE A 116 5.77 -8.11 -9.32
C PHE A 116 6.87 -7.19 -8.79
N ASP A 117 7.99 -7.04 -9.50
CA ASP A 117 9.08 -6.18 -9.07
C ASP A 117 8.67 -4.71 -9.14
N PHE A 118 7.89 -4.32 -10.15
CA PHE A 118 7.29 -2.99 -10.23
C PHE A 118 6.34 -2.71 -9.05
N TYR A 119 5.46 -3.66 -8.72
CA TYR A 119 4.51 -3.52 -7.61
C TYR A 119 5.23 -3.31 -6.27
N ILE A 120 6.28 -4.08 -6.00
CA ILE A 120 7.09 -3.92 -4.78
C ILE A 120 7.76 -2.54 -4.76
N ARG A 121 8.38 -2.10 -5.86
CA ARG A 121 8.97 -0.75 -5.97
C ARG A 121 7.92 0.34 -5.74
N PHE A 122 6.70 0.16 -6.24
CA PHE A 122 5.59 1.08 -6.05
C PHE A 122 5.15 1.19 -4.58
N ILE A 123 5.10 0.08 -3.85
CA ILE A 123 4.82 0.09 -2.40
C ILE A 123 5.88 0.91 -1.66
N TYR A 124 7.17 0.63 -1.91
CA TYR A 124 8.27 1.38 -1.28
C TYR A 124 8.21 2.87 -1.62
N PHE A 125 7.97 3.22 -2.88
CA PHE A 125 7.80 4.60 -3.32
C PHE A 125 6.65 5.31 -2.59
N THR A 126 5.52 4.63 -2.44
CA THR A 126 4.33 5.19 -1.76
C THR A 126 4.62 5.44 -0.28
N VAL A 127 5.24 4.48 0.42
CA VAL A 127 5.61 4.63 1.84
C VAL A 127 6.57 5.80 2.07
N LEU A 128 7.55 5.97 1.18
CA LEU A 128 8.50 7.07 1.30
C LEU A 128 7.87 8.43 0.96
N SER A 129 7.00 8.47 -0.05
CA SER A 129 6.26 9.68 -0.44
C SER A 129 5.44 10.21 0.73
N ILE A 130 4.81 9.33 1.52
CA ILE A 130 4.09 9.69 2.75
C ILE A 130 5.01 10.44 3.72
N GLY A 131 6.21 9.92 3.99
CA GLY A 131 7.19 10.54 4.88
C GLY A 131 7.64 11.91 4.39
N ILE A 132 7.96 12.00 3.10
CA ILE A 132 8.41 13.25 2.46
C ILE A 132 7.32 14.31 2.54
N PHE A 133 6.09 14.00 2.13
CA PHE A 133 4.99 14.96 2.15
C PHE A 133 4.65 15.40 3.57
N MET A 134 4.72 14.50 4.55
CA MET A 134 4.54 14.86 5.95
C MET A 134 5.65 15.82 6.44
N CYS A 135 6.91 15.53 6.14
CA CYS A 135 8.03 16.43 6.49
C CYS A 135 7.89 17.79 5.82
N MET A 136 7.51 17.84 4.53
CA MET A 136 7.28 19.09 3.82
C MET A 136 6.09 19.87 4.38
N PHE A 137 5.01 19.18 4.78
CA PHE A 137 3.87 19.78 5.45
C PHE A 137 4.28 20.45 6.77
N ILE A 138 4.98 19.72 7.65
CA ILE A 138 5.45 20.27 8.93
C ILE A 138 6.41 21.44 8.70
N LYS A 139 7.34 21.33 7.74
CA LYS A 139 8.28 22.41 7.40
C LYS A 139 7.56 23.65 6.88
N SER A 140 6.45 23.49 6.17
CA SER A 140 5.63 24.60 5.69
C SER A 140 4.89 25.28 6.86
N LEU A 141 4.45 24.50 7.84
CA LEU A 141 3.73 25.01 9.02
C LEU A 141 4.67 25.67 10.05
N PHE A 142 5.88 25.13 10.22
CA PHE A 142 6.89 25.59 11.19
C PHE A 142 8.26 25.78 10.52
N PRO A 143 8.43 26.80 9.67
CA PRO A 143 9.65 26.98 8.89
C PRO A 143 10.90 27.23 9.73
N GLU A 144 10.78 27.81 10.93
CA GLU A 144 11.93 28.12 11.80
C GLU A 144 12.34 26.96 12.71
N GLU A 145 11.41 26.06 13.06
CA GLU A 145 11.67 24.97 14.01
C GLU A 145 12.20 23.70 13.33
N VAL A 146 11.91 23.49 12.04
CA VAL A 146 12.29 22.27 11.33
C VAL A 146 13.61 22.46 10.57
N SER A 147 14.67 21.76 10.98
CA SER A 147 15.95 21.76 10.26
C SER A 147 15.87 20.93 8.96
N LEU A 148 16.54 21.39 7.89
CA LEU A 148 16.61 20.67 6.60
C LEU A 148 17.27 19.28 6.70
N PHE A 149 17.95 18.99 7.80
CA PHE A 149 18.66 17.73 8.05
C PHE A 149 17.75 16.49 8.04
N LEU A 150 16.50 16.61 8.51
CA LEU A 150 15.55 15.50 8.49
C LEU A 150 15.10 15.13 7.06
N LEU A 151 15.01 16.12 6.17
CA LEU A 151 14.61 15.93 4.77
C LEU A 151 15.72 15.27 3.94
N THR A 152 16.97 15.70 4.09
CA THR A 152 18.12 15.09 3.38
C THR A 152 18.31 13.63 3.77
N ARG A 153 18.15 13.29 5.05
CA ARG A 153 18.34 11.92 5.52
C ARG A 153 17.25 10.95 5.03
N GLN A 154 16.00 11.42 4.87
CA GLN A 154 14.93 10.63 4.24
C GLN A 154 15.17 10.44 2.73
N LEU A 155 15.67 11.47 2.03
CA LEU A 155 16.01 11.38 0.61
C LEU A 155 17.21 10.44 0.36
N GLU A 156 18.23 10.46 1.20
CA GLU A 156 19.34 9.49 1.14
C GLU A 156 18.82 8.05 1.33
N PHE A 157 17.91 7.85 2.28
CA PHE A 157 17.27 6.55 2.47
C PHE A 157 16.48 6.10 1.23
N LEU A 158 15.82 7.03 0.54
CA LEU A 158 15.10 6.78 -0.71
C LEU A 158 16.04 6.34 -1.84
N VAL A 159 17.18 7.03 -2.01
CA VAL A 159 18.15 6.69 -3.06
C VAL A 159 18.83 5.34 -2.79
N VAL A 160 19.19 5.05 -1.53
CA VAL A 160 19.95 3.85 -1.19
C VAL A 160 19.10 2.56 -1.22
N ARG A 161 17.80 2.62 -0.92
CA ARG A 161 16.95 1.41 -0.81
C ARG A 161 15.96 1.18 -1.95
N VAL A 162 15.67 2.18 -2.79
CA VAL A 162 14.70 2.05 -3.90
C VAL A 162 15.38 1.90 -5.26
N LEU A 163 16.59 2.44 -5.43
CA LEU A 163 17.34 2.37 -6.70
C LEU A 163 18.33 1.19 -6.78
N HIS A 164 18.55 0.48 -5.67
CA HIS A 164 19.41 -0.69 -5.56
C HIS A 164 18.59 -1.93 -5.19
#